data_AF-A0AA88ZIM1-F1
#
_entry.id   AF-A0AA88ZIM1-F1
#
_cell.length_a   1.000
_cell.length_b   1.000
_cell.length_c   1.000
_cell.angle_alpha   90.00
_cell.angle_beta   90.00
_cell.angle_gamma   90.00
#
_symmetry.space_group_name_H-M   'P 1'
#
loop_
_entity.id
_entity.type
_entity.pdbx_description
1 polymer ?
#
loop_
_entity_poly.entity_id
_entity_poly.type
_entity_poly.pdbx_seq_one_letter_code
_entity_poly.pdbx_strand_id
1 'polypeptide(L)'
;MIHGQEKKITGTVSDQSNIPLPGASVIVKGSTSGTQTDFDGMYTINAKTGDILVFSYVGQKTVEKTVGANNTIDATLLEDAQALDEIVVTALGIKREKKSLGYATQEVKGDAVSAVKSNNFVNSLSGKVAGLSIKSSGNFGGSTNVVIRGNNSISGNNQALFVVDGIPIDNGNTNTTGQKSGTGGFDYGNAASDINPDDIASINVLKGAAATALYGSRASNGVVMITTKKGKKNKGIGVTVSSSITLGSADKETLVKYQDKYGAGYGPYYDSADGYFNLYDVDGD
;
A
#
# COMPACT_ATOMS: atom_id res chain seq x y z
N MET A 1 23.89 -30.28 -31.16
CA MET A 1 23.76 -29.63 -29.84
C MET A 1 25.13 -29.62 -29.17
N ILE A 2 25.78 -28.45 -29.10
CA ILE A 2 27.07 -28.33 -28.42
C ILE A 2 26.76 -28.28 -26.92
N HIS A 3 26.98 -29.38 -26.22
CA HIS A 3 26.98 -29.38 -24.77
C HIS A 3 28.22 -28.59 -24.34
N GLY A 4 28.03 -27.34 -23.92
CA GLY A 4 29.11 -26.52 -23.40
C GLY A 4 29.74 -27.23 -22.20
N GLN A 5 31.03 -27.53 -22.28
CA GLN A 5 31.79 -28.14 -21.18
C GLN A 5 31.75 -27.20 -19.98
N GLU A 6 31.38 -27.73 -18.81
CA GLU A 6 31.41 -26.97 -17.56
C GLU A 6 32.87 -26.67 -17.21
N LYS A 7 33.13 -25.40 -16.92
CA LYS A 7 34.44 -24.91 -16.51
C LYS A 7 34.36 -24.40 -15.08
N LYS A 8 35.44 -24.63 -14.34
CA LYS A 8 35.62 -24.07 -13.01
C LYS A 8 36.07 -22.62 -13.17
N ILE A 9 35.20 -21.69 -12.80
CA ILE A 9 35.44 -20.25 -12.81
C ILE A 9 35.83 -19.82 -11.40
N THR A 10 36.90 -19.04 -11.30
CA THR A 10 37.40 -18.47 -10.05
C THR A 10 37.47 -16.96 -10.15
N GLY A 11 37.54 -16.26 -9.02
CA GLY A 11 37.79 -14.83 -9.02
C GLY A 11 37.59 -14.23 -7.65
N THR A 12 37.71 -12.91 -7.58
CA THR A 12 37.55 -12.14 -6.34
C THR A 12 36.40 -11.16 -6.50
N VAL A 13 35.59 -11.01 -5.45
CA VAL A 13 34.56 -9.96 -5.36
C VAL A 13 35.04 -8.92 -4.35
N SER A 14 35.11 -7.67 -4.80
CA SER A 14 35.54 -6.54 -3.98
C SER A 14 34.56 -5.38 -4.09
N ASP A 15 34.66 -4.43 -3.16
CA ASP A 15 33.97 -3.15 -3.27
C ASP A 15 34.76 -2.14 -4.14
N GLN A 16 34.18 -0.96 -4.33
CA GLN A 16 34.75 0.18 -5.04
C GLN A 16 36.08 0.72 -4.48
N SER A 17 36.43 0.35 -3.24
CA SER A 17 37.70 0.67 -2.58
C SER A 17 38.70 -0.49 -2.61
N ASN A 18 38.42 -1.53 -3.40
CA ASN A 18 39.18 -2.78 -3.51
C ASN A 18 39.25 -3.59 -2.20
N ILE A 19 38.28 -3.41 -1.30
CA ILE A 19 38.15 -4.23 -0.09
C ILE A 19 37.41 -5.52 -0.48
N PRO A 20 37.95 -6.71 -0.16
CA PRO A 20 37.27 -7.97 -0.43
C PRO A 20 35.92 -8.05 0.28
N LEU A 21 34.92 -8.60 -0.40
CA LEU A 21 33.57 -8.74 0.13
C LEU A 21 33.30 -10.20 0.52
N PRO A 22 33.41 -10.55 1.82
CA PRO A 22 33.11 -11.91 2.29
C PRO A 22 31.61 -12.17 2.34
N GLY A 23 31.16 -13.34 1.89
CA GLY A 23 29.74 -13.70 1.83
C GLY A 23 28.95 -13.06 0.68
N ALA A 24 29.62 -12.53 -0.35
CA ALA A 24 28.98 -12.13 -1.60
C ALA A 24 28.45 -13.36 -2.34
N SER A 25 27.19 -13.28 -2.77
CA SER A 25 26.49 -14.35 -3.48
C SER A 25 26.79 -14.27 -4.98
N VAL A 26 27.28 -15.37 -5.54
CA VAL A 26 27.62 -15.53 -6.95
C VAL A 26 26.76 -16.65 -7.54
N ILE A 27 25.85 -16.31 -8.47
CA ILE A 27 24.86 -17.26 -9.01
C ILE A 27 24.90 -17.26 -10.54
N VAL A 28 24.75 -18.43 -11.16
CA VAL A 28 24.51 -18.52 -12.62
C VAL A 28 23.07 -18.13 -12.92
N LYS A 29 22.87 -17.08 -13.72
CA LYS A 29 21.55 -16.52 -14.06
C LYS A 29 20.63 -17.57 -14.67
N GLY A 30 19.46 -17.77 -14.06
CA GLY A 30 18.47 -18.77 -14.50
C GLY A 30 18.74 -20.19 -14.01
N SER A 31 19.72 -20.39 -13.14
CA SER A 31 20.04 -21.67 -12.48
C SER A 31 20.01 -21.53 -10.96
N THR A 32 19.90 -22.66 -10.26
CA THR A 32 20.11 -22.76 -8.81
C THR A 32 21.58 -22.97 -8.45
N SER A 33 22.47 -23.07 -9.45
CA SER A 33 23.91 -23.19 -9.24
C SER A 33 24.50 -21.85 -8.79
N GLY A 34 24.98 -21.80 -7.55
CA GLY A 34 25.56 -20.63 -6.94
C GLY A 34 26.59 -20.97 -5.86
N THR A 35 27.40 -20.00 -5.49
CA THR A 35 28.40 -20.09 -4.42
C THR A 35 28.46 -18.77 -3.66
N GLN A 36 29.19 -18.74 -2.55
CA GLN A 36 29.48 -17.52 -1.80
C GLN A 36 30.99 -17.29 -1.73
N THR A 37 31.41 -16.05 -1.61
CA THR A 37 32.81 -15.70 -1.40
C THR A 37 33.27 -16.02 0.02
N ASP A 38 34.54 -16.37 0.16
CA ASP A 38 35.22 -16.58 1.45
C ASP A 38 35.69 -15.27 2.10
N PHE A 39 36.48 -15.36 3.18
CA PHE A 39 37.01 -14.22 3.93
C PHE A 39 37.89 -13.29 3.09
N ASP A 40 38.57 -13.81 2.07
CA ASP A 40 39.43 -13.07 1.17
C ASP A 40 38.67 -12.59 -0.09
N GLY A 41 37.33 -12.73 -0.09
CA GLY A 41 36.47 -12.37 -1.22
C GLY A 41 36.59 -13.30 -2.42
N MET A 42 37.28 -14.44 -2.28
CA MET A 42 37.47 -15.39 -3.37
C MET A 42 36.25 -16.30 -3.51
N TYR A 43 35.91 -16.64 -4.76
CA TYR A 43 34.85 -17.61 -5.05
C TYR A 43 35.30 -18.65 -6.07
N THR A 44 34.59 -19.77 -6.10
CA THR A 44 34.72 -20.76 -7.16
C THR A 44 33.36 -21.34 -7.53
N ILE A 45 33.02 -21.32 -8.82
CA ILE A 45 31.75 -21.80 -9.35
C ILE A 45 31.93 -22.56 -10.67
N ASN A 46 31.11 -23.57 -10.92
CA ASN A 46 31.08 -24.25 -12.21
C ASN A 46 30.06 -23.56 -13.12
N ALA A 47 30.50 -23.10 -14.29
CA ALA A 47 29.66 -22.44 -15.29
C ALA A 47 30.13 -22.76 -16.71
N LYS A 48 29.26 -22.58 -17.71
CA LYS A 48 29.57 -22.80 -19.13
C LYS A 48 29.89 -21.47 -19.80
N THR A 49 30.71 -21.52 -20.85
CA THR A 49 30.95 -20.33 -21.69
C THR A 49 29.61 -19.85 -22.28
N GLY A 50 29.29 -18.57 -22.08
CA GLY A 50 28.00 -17.96 -22.44
C GLY A 50 27.03 -17.78 -21.27
N ASP A 51 27.26 -18.44 -20.13
CA ASP A 51 26.46 -18.22 -18.91
C ASP A 51 26.72 -16.81 -18.34
N ILE A 52 25.73 -16.26 -17.63
CA ILE A 52 25.86 -14.97 -16.95
C ILE A 52 25.98 -15.22 -15.45
N LEU A 53 27.07 -14.78 -14.84
CA LEU A 53 27.25 -14.75 -13.39
C LEU A 53 26.66 -13.46 -12.83
N VAL A 54 25.83 -13.61 -11.81
CA VAL A 54 25.19 -12.53 -11.07
C VAL A 54 25.85 -12.44 -9.69
N PHE A 55 26.48 -11.30 -9.43
CA PHE A 55 27.16 -10.99 -8.18
C PHE A 55 26.28 -10.05 -7.37
N SER A 56 25.97 -10.44 -6.13
CA SER A 56 25.11 -9.67 -5.24
C SER A 56 25.65 -9.68 -3.81
N TYR A 57 25.56 -8.53 -3.16
CA TYR A 57 25.93 -8.36 -1.77
C TYR A 57 25.03 -7.31 -1.12
N VAL A 58 24.76 -7.44 0.17
CA VAL A 58 23.83 -6.55 0.87
C VAL A 58 24.38 -5.11 0.83
N GLY A 59 23.55 -4.17 0.39
CA GLY A 59 23.93 -2.75 0.27
C GLY A 59 24.77 -2.40 -0.97
N GLN A 60 24.98 -3.36 -1.89
CA GLN A 60 25.76 -3.17 -3.11
C GLN A 60 24.90 -3.46 -4.35
N LYS A 61 25.19 -2.74 -5.44
CA LYS A 61 24.47 -2.93 -6.71
C LYS A 61 24.85 -4.26 -7.33
N THR A 62 23.84 -5.02 -7.77
CA THR A 62 24.06 -6.28 -8.48
C THR A 62 24.83 -6.05 -9.78
N VAL A 63 25.89 -6.83 -10.00
CA VAL A 63 26.71 -6.80 -11.22
C VAL A 63 26.54 -8.12 -11.97
N GLU A 64 26.37 -8.05 -13.28
CA GLU A 64 26.32 -9.21 -14.15
C GLU A 64 27.57 -9.29 -15.03
N LYS A 65 28.18 -10.48 -15.13
CA LYS A 65 29.33 -10.74 -16.03
C LYS A 65 29.10 -12.02 -16.82
N THR A 66 29.31 -11.96 -18.12
CA THR A 66 29.24 -13.15 -18.99
C THR A 66 30.52 -13.97 -18.90
N VAL A 67 30.39 -15.29 -18.77
CA VAL A 67 31.50 -16.24 -18.78
C VAL A 67 32.07 -16.35 -20.20
N GLY A 68 33.29 -15.84 -20.38
CA GLY A 68 34.02 -15.86 -21.65
C GLY A 68 34.92 -17.08 -21.82
N ALA A 69 36.07 -16.84 -22.48
CA ALA A 69 37.11 -17.85 -22.67
C ALA A 69 38.00 -18.04 -21.43
N ASN A 70 38.15 -17.00 -20.61
CA ASN A 70 38.96 -17.00 -19.40
C ASN A 70 38.25 -17.69 -18.24
N ASN A 71 39.00 -18.41 -17.41
CA ASN A 71 38.49 -19.08 -16.21
C ASN A 71 38.51 -18.17 -14.97
N THR A 72 38.99 -16.93 -15.10
CA THR A 72 39.05 -15.95 -14.00
C THR A 72 38.18 -14.75 -14.29
N ILE A 73 37.28 -14.40 -13.35
CA ILE A 73 36.37 -13.25 -13.47
C ILE A 73 36.32 -12.52 -12.13
N ASP A 74 36.94 -11.35 -12.06
CA ASP A 74 36.83 -10.48 -10.88
C ASP A 74 35.63 -9.54 -11.02
N ALA A 75 34.98 -9.26 -9.89
CA ALA A 75 33.80 -8.41 -9.83
C ALA A 75 33.97 -7.32 -8.77
N THR A 76 33.92 -6.07 -9.20
CA THR A 76 33.84 -4.92 -8.30
C THR A 76 32.37 -4.51 -8.16
N LEU A 77 31.84 -4.59 -6.95
CA LEU A 77 30.51 -4.09 -6.64
C LEU A 77 30.59 -2.63 -6.21
N LEU A 78 29.66 -1.83 -6.72
CA LEU A 78 29.51 -0.42 -6.36
C LEU A 78 28.41 -0.30 -5.32
N GLU A 79 28.57 0.61 -4.36
CA GLU A 79 27.56 0.83 -3.33
C GLU A 79 26.22 1.13 -3.98
N ASP A 80 25.18 0.44 -3.51
CA ASP A 80 23.83 0.76 -3.92
C ASP A 80 23.34 1.96 -3.13
N ALA A 81 23.68 3.16 -3.61
CA ALA A 81 23.16 4.41 -3.07
C ALA A 81 21.61 4.51 -3.13
N GLN A 82 20.91 3.56 -3.80
CA GLN A 82 19.46 3.48 -3.74
C GLN A 82 18.93 2.76 -2.49
N ALA A 83 19.79 2.21 -1.63
CA ALA A 83 19.33 1.39 -0.53
C ALA A 83 18.64 2.17 0.61
N LEU A 84 18.89 3.47 0.86
CA LEU A 84 18.36 4.12 2.08
C LEU A 84 18.06 5.63 2.02
N ASP A 85 17.61 6.19 0.89
CA ASP A 85 16.93 7.49 0.91
C ASP A 85 15.46 7.31 0.54
N GLU A 86 14.65 6.98 1.54
CA GLU A 86 13.21 7.04 1.42
C GLU A 86 12.81 8.51 1.21
N ILE A 87 12.50 8.85 -0.04
CA ILE A 87 12.11 10.20 -0.44
C ILE A 87 10.60 10.31 -0.26
N VAL A 88 10.17 11.17 0.65
CA VAL A 88 8.76 11.46 0.89
C VAL A 88 8.36 12.78 0.22
N VAL A 89 7.13 12.84 -0.28
CA VAL A 89 6.56 14.08 -0.82
C VAL A 89 6.10 14.96 0.33
N THR A 90 6.59 16.19 0.42
CA THR A 90 6.14 17.17 1.43
C THR A 90 4.99 18.03 0.89
N ALA A 91 4.37 18.83 1.77
CA ALA A 91 3.18 19.67 1.53
C ALA A 91 3.19 20.58 0.27
N LEU A 92 4.33 20.77 -0.38
CA LEU A 92 4.45 21.57 -1.60
C LEU A 92 4.82 20.76 -2.84
N GLY A 93 4.67 19.42 -2.80
CA GLY A 93 5.14 18.54 -3.87
C GLY A 93 6.67 18.46 -3.97
N ILE A 94 7.38 19.07 -3.03
CA ILE A 94 8.84 19.01 -2.94
C ILE A 94 9.22 17.70 -2.25
N LYS A 95 10.03 16.92 -2.93
CA LYS A 95 10.60 15.68 -2.42
C LYS A 95 11.69 15.98 -1.40
N ARG A 96 11.60 15.39 -0.21
CA ARG A 96 12.64 15.47 0.82
C ARG A 96 12.98 14.09 1.36
N GLU A 97 14.23 13.92 1.76
CA GLU A 97 14.68 12.72 2.44
C GLU A 97 13.95 12.60 3.78
N LYS A 98 13.35 11.44 4.06
CA LYS A 98 12.59 11.19 5.29
C LYS A 98 13.39 11.52 6.56
N LYS A 99 14.70 11.22 6.57
CA LYS A 99 15.62 11.50 7.69
C LYS A 99 15.84 13.00 7.96
N SER A 100 15.61 13.86 6.96
CA SER A 100 15.75 15.32 7.10
C SER A 100 14.55 15.99 7.77
N LEU A 101 13.44 15.25 7.94
CA LEU A 101 12.20 15.79 8.48
C LEU A 101 12.16 15.61 10.00
N GLY A 102 12.05 16.71 10.74
CA GLY A 102 11.92 16.71 12.20
C GLY A 102 10.53 16.27 12.72
N TYR A 103 9.72 15.60 11.90
CA TYR A 103 8.36 15.19 12.25
C TYR A 103 8.02 13.80 11.72
N ALA A 104 7.08 13.14 12.39
CA ALA A 104 6.59 11.84 11.97
C ALA A 104 5.73 11.96 10.71
N THR A 105 6.21 11.36 9.62
CA THR A 105 5.53 11.25 8.33
C THR A 105 5.55 9.79 7.90
N GLN A 106 4.51 9.35 7.21
CA GLN A 106 4.45 7.99 6.70
C GLN A 106 3.91 8.00 5.28
N GLU A 107 4.73 7.49 4.36
CA GLU A 107 4.37 7.35 2.95
C GLU A 107 3.83 5.95 2.66
N VAL A 108 2.77 5.89 1.86
CA VAL A 108 2.18 4.69 1.30
C VAL A 108 2.21 4.86 -0.22
N LYS A 109 2.84 3.89 -0.92
CA LYS A 109 2.90 3.89 -2.38
C LYS A 109 1.52 3.61 -2.98
N GLY A 110 1.24 4.18 -4.16
CA GLY A 110 -0.02 3.99 -4.87
C GLY A 110 -0.40 2.52 -5.08
N ASP A 111 0.57 1.67 -5.40
CA ASP A 111 0.34 0.23 -5.59
C ASP A 111 -0.22 -0.46 -4.34
N ALA A 112 0.16 0.01 -3.15
CA ALA A 112 -0.34 -0.55 -1.90
C ALA A 112 -1.82 -0.23 -1.67
N VAL A 113 -2.36 0.86 -2.25
CA VAL A 113 -3.78 1.23 -2.13
C VAL A 113 -4.63 0.83 -3.33
N SER A 114 -4.01 0.55 -4.48
CA SER A 114 -4.71 0.09 -5.69
C SER A 114 -4.72 -1.43 -5.87
N ALA A 115 -3.88 -2.18 -5.14
CA ALA A 115 -3.80 -3.64 -5.22
C ALA A 115 -5.14 -4.33 -4.85
N VAL A 116 -5.81 -3.83 -3.81
CA VAL A 116 -7.18 -4.23 -3.49
C VAL A 116 -8.10 -3.18 -4.08
N LYS A 117 -8.90 -3.59 -5.07
CA LYS A 117 -9.89 -2.72 -5.70
C LYS A 117 -11.04 -2.49 -4.71
N SER A 118 -10.91 -1.43 -3.91
CA SER A 118 -11.97 -0.95 -3.03
C SER A 118 -12.67 0.25 -3.66
N ASN A 119 -13.96 0.41 -3.36
CA ASN A 119 -14.73 1.60 -3.73
C ASN A 119 -14.14 2.90 -3.20
N ASN A 120 -13.48 2.83 -2.04
CA ASN A 120 -12.83 3.97 -1.43
C ASN A 120 -11.41 3.55 -1.01
N PHE A 121 -10.40 4.15 -1.65
CA PHE A 121 -8.99 3.85 -1.40
C PHE A 121 -8.59 4.16 0.05
N VAL A 122 -9.30 5.08 0.72
CA VAL A 122 -9.05 5.46 2.11
C VAL A 122 -9.17 4.25 3.03
N ASN A 123 -10.14 3.35 2.78
CA ASN A 123 -10.27 2.12 3.56
C ASN A 123 -9.03 1.23 3.45
N SER A 124 -8.36 1.25 2.30
CA SER A 124 -7.13 0.49 2.06
C SER A 124 -5.93 1.02 2.84
N LEU A 125 -6.00 2.21 3.44
CA LEU A 125 -4.97 2.74 4.35
C LEU A 125 -5.08 2.18 5.77
N SER A 126 -6.21 1.56 6.11
CA SER A 126 -6.41 0.93 7.42
C SER A 126 -5.36 -0.15 7.65
N GLY A 127 -4.69 -0.09 8.80
CA GLY A 127 -3.57 -0.97 9.14
C GLY A 127 -2.26 -0.71 8.39
N LYS A 128 -2.23 0.13 7.35
CA LYS A 128 -1.00 0.50 6.61
C LYS A 128 -0.32 1.74 7.16
N VAL A 129 -1.06 2.60 7.86
CA VAL A 129 -0.55 3.82 8.49
C VAL A 129 -0.77 3.78 10.00
N ALA A 130 0.32 3.91 10.77
CA ALA A 130 0.24 3.90 12.22
C ALA A 130 -0.43 5.18 12.76
N GLY A 131 -1.36 5.04 13.70
CA GLY A 131 -2.09 6.16 14.30
C GLY A 131 -3.14 6.79 13.38
N LEU A 132 -3.48 6.12 12.27
CA LEU A 132 -4.61 6.45 11.42
C LEU A 132 -5.80 5.59 11.83
N SER A 133 -6.92 6.21 12.18
CA SER A 133 -8.19 5.54 12.47
C SER A 133 -9.16 5.87 11.36
N ILE A 134 -9.65 4.83 10.67
CA ILE A 134 -10.60 4.96 9.56
C ILE A 134 -11.91 4.30 9.98
N LYS A 135 -13.01 5.04 9.88
CA LYS A 135 -14.37 4.54 10.10
C LYS A 135 -15.17 4.76 8.83
N SER A 136 -15.53 3.67 8.17
CA SER A 136 -16.46 3.68 7.03
C SER A 136 -17.88 3.44 7.52
N SER A 137 -18.88 4.01 6.84
CA SER A 137 -20.30 3.75 7.13
C SER A 137 -20.78 2.37 6.67
N GLY A 138 -19.94 1.57 6.02
CA GLY A 138 -20.26 0.18 5.61
C GLY A 138 -21.14 0.07 4.36
N ASN A 139 -21.76 1.16 3.93
CA ASN A 139 -22.56 1.22 2.72
C ASN A 139 -21.67 1.41 1.47
N PHE A 140 -22.12 0.86 0.35
CA PHE A 140 -21.49 1.11 -0.95
C PHE A 140 -21.57 2.61 -1.28
N GLY A 141 -20.42 3.25 -1.48
CA GLY A 141 -20.34 4.70 -1.72
C GLY A 141 -20.57 5.58 -0.49
N GLY A 142 -20.64 4.98 0.71
CA GLY A 142 -20.83 5.73 1.95
C GLY A 142 -19.59 6.53 2.39
N SER A 143 -19.82 7.50 3.27
CA SER A 143 -18.78 8.39 3.79
C SER A 143 -17.71 7.60 4.56
N THR A 144 -16.48 8.09 4.46
CA THR A 144 -15.36 7.57 5.26
C THR A 144 -14.78 8.66 6.15
N ASN A 145 -14.82 8.43 7.46
CA ASN A 145 -14.23 9.30 8.46
C ASN A 145 -12.78 8.88 8.75
N VAL A 146 -11.85 9.83 8.67
CA VAL A 146 -10.42 9.61 8.86
C VAL A 146 -9.90 10.51 9.96
N VAL A 147 -9.40 9.90 11.02
CA VAL A 147 -8.91 10.58 12.21
C VAL A 147 -7.45 10.19 12.44
N ILE A 148 -6.56 11.17 12.61
CA ILE A 148 -5.14 10.95 12.87
C ILE A 148 -4.86 11.25 14.35
N ARG A 149 -4.31 10.26 15.07
CA ARG A 149 -3.96 10.36 16.50
C ARG A 149 -5.14 10.65 17.44
N GLY A 150 -6.35 10.21 17.08
CA GLY A 150 -7.54 10.32 17.92
C GLY A 150 -8.28 11.65 17.77
N ASN A 151 -9.34 11.84 18.56
CA ASN A 151 -10.20 13.02 18.48
C ASN A 151 -9.60 14.17 19.28
N ASN A 152 -9.32 15.29 18.62
CA ASN A 152 -8.82 16.52 19.24
C ASN A 152 -9.95 17.48 19.67
N SER A 153 -11.17 17.24 19.17
CA SER A 153 -12.35 18.04 19.48
C SER A 153 -13.49 17.16 19.99
N ILE A 154 -14.19 17.65 21.02
CA ILE A 154 -15.33 16.95 21.64
C ILE A 154 -16.59 17.10 20.78
N SER A 155 -16.81 18.29 20.21
CA SER A 155 -18.02 18.63 19.44
C SER A 155 -17.74 19.09 18.00
N GLY A 156 -16.47 19.33 17.65
CA GLY A 156 -16.06 19.82 16.35
C GLY A 156 -15.65 18.72 15.37
N ASN A 157 -15.15 19.16 14.21
CA ASN A 157 -14.67 18.25 13.18
C ASN A 157 -13.30 17.68 13.55
N ASN A 158 -13.18 16.35 13.54
CA ASN A 158 -11.94 15.61 13.80
C ASN A 158 -11.34 14.98 12.52
N GLN A 159 -11.95 15.22 11.35
CA GLN A 159 -11.43 14.70 10.08
C GLN A 159 -10.09 15.34 9.74
N ALA A 160 -9.18 14.50 9.24
CA ALA A 160 -7.96 14.94 8.61
C ALA A 160 -8.25 15.73 7.33
N LEU A 161 -7.40 16.72 7.04
CA LEU A 161 -7.49 17.46 5.78
C LEU A 161 -6.96 16.59 4.63
N PHE A 162 -7.73 16.47 3.56
CA PHE A 162 -7.28 15.84 2.32
C PHE A 162 -6.68 16.91 1.41
N VAL A 163 -5.51 16.60 0.84
CA VAL A 163 -4.83 17.48 -0.11
C VAL A 163 -4.42 16.67 -1.32
N VAL A 164 -4.83 17.08 -2.52
CA VAL A 164 -4.45 16.43 -3.78
C VAL A 164 -3.55 17.38 -4.55
N ASP A 165 -2.32 16.94 -4.82
CA ASP A 165 -1.31 17.72 -5.55
C ASP A 165 -1.10 19.16 -5.02
N GLY A 166 -1.24 19.34 -3.70
CA GLY A 166 -1.09 20.62 -3.01
C GLY A 166 -2.39 21.42 -2.86
N ILE A 167 -3.50 20.99 -3.45
CA ILE A 167 -4.81 21.64 -3.35
C ILE A 167 -5.67 20.94 -2.28
N PRO A 168 -6.12 21.66 -1.23
CA PRO A 168 -7.03 21.10 -0.23
C PRO A 168 -8.37 20.71 -0.85
N ILE A 169 -8.83 19.50 -0.54
CA ILE A 169 -10.14 18.99 -0.93
C ILE A 169 -11.05 19.01 0.29
N ASP A 170 -12.27 19.51 0.11
CA ASP A 170 -13.29 19.47 1.15
C ASP A 170 -13.83 18.05 1.28
N ASN A 171 -13.58 17.43 2.43
CA ASN A 171 -14.05 16.07 2.74
C ASN A 171 -15.18 16.07 3.77
N GLY A 172 -15.86 17.20 3.92
CA GLY A 172 -16.99 17.37 4.83
C GLY A 172 -18.12 16.40 4.52
N ASN A 173 -18.69 15.83 5.58
CA ASN A 173 -19.89 15.02 5.48
C ASN A 173 -21.13 15.94 5.53
N THR A 174 -21.92 15.93 4.44
CA THR A 174 -23.12 16.76 4.25
C THR A 174 -24.40 16.12 4.77
N ASN A 175 -24.30 15.00 5.51
CA ASN A 175 -25.48 14.32 6.05
C ASN A 175 -26.20 15.20 7.08
N THR A 176 -27.53 15.19 7.00
CA THR A 176 -28.43 15.82 7.96
C THR A 176 -28.30 15.17 9.34
N THR A 177 -28.81 15.85 10.38
CA THR A 177 -28.84 15.32 11.74
C THR A 177 -29.51 13.94 11.81
N GLY A 178 -30.63 13.75 11.09
CA GLY A 178 -31.36 12.47 11.06
C GLY A 178 -30.56 11.32 10.42
N GLN A 179 -29.82 11.62 9.35
CA GLN A 179 -28.91 10.66 8.71
C GLN A 179 -27.74 10.30 9.62
N LYS A 180 -27.22 11.25 10.40
CA LYS A 180 -26.14 11.00 11.38
C LYS A 180 -26.60 10.19 12.59
N SER A 181 -27.86 10.36 13.02
CA SER A 181 -28.46 9.61 14.13
C SER A 181 -29.07 8.27 13.72
N GLY A 182 -29.04 7.91 12.44
CA GLY A 182 -29.61 6.66 11.94
C GLY A 182 -31.14 6.62 11.97
N THR A 183 -31.82 7.76 12.09
CA THR A 183 -33.29 7.86 12.14
C THR A 183 -33.92 7.92 10.74
N GLY A 184 -33.11 7.77 9.68
CA GLY A 184 -33.55 7.73 8.29
C GLY A 184 -32.60 8.47 7.33
N GLY A 185 -32.68 8.13 6.04
CA GLY A 185 -31.91 8.73 4.95
C GLY A 185 -30.64 7.95 4.55
N PHE A 186 -30.04 8.33 3.43
CA PHE A 186 -28.88 7.64 2.84
C PHE A 186 -27.60 8.46 3.00
N ASP A 187 -26.48 7.80 3.27
CA ASP A 187 -25.16 8.42 3.26
C ASP A 187 -24.60 8.42 1.83
N TYR A 188 -24.45 9.60 1.22
CA TYR A 188 -24.04 9.76 -0.17
C TYR A 188 -22.52 9.84 -0.37
N GLY A 189 -21.72 9.67 0.69
CA GLY A 189 -20.28 9.73 0.59
C GLY A 189 -19.68 11.09 0.87
N ASN A 190 -18.36 11.18 0.67
CA ASN A 190 -17.56 12.39 0.86
C ASN A 190 -16.46 12.46 -0.20
N ALA A 191 -16.01 13.67 -0.59
CA ALA A 191 -15.17 13.86 -1.77
C ALA A 191 -13.85 13.06 -1.80
N ALA A 192 -13.36 12.57 -0.66
CA ALA A 192 -12.23 11.64 -0.63
C ALA A 192 -12.51 10.32 -1.37
N SER A 193 -13.78 9.87 -1.47
CA SER A 193 -14.13 8.66 -2.24
C SER A 193 -14.04 8.85 -3.75
N ASP A 194 -14.09 10.09 -4.24
CA ASP A 194 -14.11 10.40 -5.68
C ASP A 194 -12.72 10.26 -6.33
N ILE A 195 -11.68 10.11 -5.51
CA ILE A 195 -10.31 9.95 -5.97
C ILE A 195 -10.11 8.50 -6.40
N ASN A 196 -9.85 8.32 -7.69
CA ASN A 196 -9.51 7.03 -8.25
C ASN A 196 -8.16 6.51 -7.70
N PRO A 197 -8.11 5.34 -7.04
CA PRO A 197 -6.88 4.77 -6.51
C PRO A 197 -5.80 4.54 -7.59
N ASP A 198 -6.21 4.27 -8.85
CA ASP A 198 -5.27 4.03 -9.94
C ASP A 198 -4.54 5.29 -10.39
N ASP A 199 -5.05 6.48 -10.05
CA ASP A 199 -4.38 7.75 -10.34
C ASP A 199 -3.42 8.19 -9.23
N ILE A 200 -3.41 7.49 -8.09
CA ILE A 200 -2.54 7.78 -6.94
C ILE A 200 -1.12 7.26 -7.21
N ALA A 201 -0.13 8.15 -7.14
CA ALA A 201 1.28 7.78 -7.15
C ALA A 201 1.79 7.47 -5.74
N SER A 202 1.49 8.33 -4.77
CA SER A 202 1.76 8.08 -3.36
C SER A 202 0.86 8.91 -2.45
N ILE A 203 0.71 8.43 -1.21
CA ILE A 203 -0.04 9.07 -0.14
C ILE A 203 0.93 9.29 1.01
N ASN A 204 1.06 10.52 1.48
CA ASN A 204 1.85 10.85 2.65
C ASN A 204 0.96 11.40 3.76
N VAL A 205 1.03 10.78 4.94
CA VAL A 205 0.25 11.18 6.10
C VAL A 205 1.10 12.00 7.05
N LEU A 206 0.73 13.28 7.18
CA LEU A 206 1.36 14.27 8.05
C LEU A 206 0.62 14.26 9.40
N LYS A 207 1.28 13.75 10.45
CA LYS A 207 0.61 13.42 11.72
C LYS A 207 0.66 14.52 12.79
N GLY A 208 1.35 15.62 12.56
CA GLY A 208 1.58 16.63 13.59
C GLY A 208 1.57 18.06 13.05
N ALA A 209 1.29 19.01 13.94
CA ALA A 209 1.15 20.43 13.64
C ALA A 209 2.37 21.05 12.92
N ALA A 210 3.58 20.59 13.25
CA ALA A 210 4.81 21.06 12.60
C ALA A 210 4.88 20.67 11.10
N ALA A 211 4.30 19.53 10.73
CA ALA A 211 4.24 19.06 9.36
C ALA A 211 3.14 19.75 8.55
N THR A 212 2.10 20.25 9.25
CA THR A 212 0.86 20.74 8.64
C THR A 212 0.69 22.26 8.69
N ALA A 213 1.67 22.98 9.26
CA ALA A 213 1.68 24.44 9.37
C ALA A 213 1.37 25.17 8.04
N LEU A 214 1.78 24.59 6.91
CA LEU A 214 1.57 25.15 5.57
C LEU A 214 0.09 25.19 5.14
N TYR A 215 -0.77 24.36 5.73
CA TYR A 215 -2.20 24.29 5.40
C TYR A 215 -3.09 24.95 6.47
N GLY A 216 -2.48 25.60 7.47
CA GLY A 216 -3.17 26.38 8.49
C GLY A 216 -4.06 25.56 9.42
N SER A 217 -5.09 26.20 9.97
CA SER A 217 -5.95 25.65 11.04
C SER A 217 -6.70 24.38 10.64
N ARG A 218 -7.05 24.22 9.36
CA ARG A 218 -7.74 23.03 8.82
C ARG A 218 -6.89 21.77 8.94
N ALA A 219 -5.58 21.93 9.08
CA ALA A 219 -4.61 20.86 9.12
C ALA A 219 -4.15 20.51 10.55
N SER A 220 -4.82 21.10 11.54
CA SER A 220 -4.63 20.80 12.97
C SER A 220 -4.93 19.33 13.32
N ASN A 221 -5.84 18.69 12.58
CA ASN A 221 -6.18 17.27 12.70
C ASN A 221 -5.28 16.35 11.86
N GLY A 222 -4.20 16.88 11.28
CA GLY A 222 -3.33 16.16 10.36
C GLY A 222 -3.77 16.28 8.90
N VAL A 223 -2.89 15.83 7.99
CA VAL A 223 -3.11 15.91 6.54
C VAL A 223 -2.86 14.56 5.89
N VAL A 224 -3.79 14.15 5.02
CA VAL A 224 -3.60 13.06 4.06
C VAL A 224 -3.28 13.72 2.72
N MET A 225 -2.01 13.73 2.36
CA MET A 225 -1.53 14.32 1.12
C MET A 225 -1.41 13.25 0.05
N ILE A 226 -2.08 13.46 -1.07
CA ILE A 226 -2.16 12.56 -2.20
C ILE A 226 -1.40 13.22 -3.34
N THR A 227 -0.46 12.48 -3.91
CA THR A 227 0.25 12.87 -5.13
C THR A 227 -0.24 11.99 -6.26
N THR A 228 -0.71 12.60 -7.34
CA THR A 228 -1.21 11.85 -8.51
C THR A 228 -0.07 11.44 -9.44
N LYS A 229 -0.33 10.43 -10.27
CA LYS A 229 0.60 9.97 -11.30
C LYS A 229 0.77 11.06 -12.35
N LYS A 230 2.01 11.52 -12.54
CA LYS A 230 2.38 12.43 -13.61
C LYS A 230 2.80 11.67 -14.87
N GLY A 231 2.58 12.27 -16.04
CA GLY A 231 3.05 11.74 -17.30
C GLY A 231 4.57 11.50 -17.29
N LYS A 232 5.00 10.33 -17.74
CA LYS A 232 6.42 9.96 -17.89
C LYS A 232 6.69 9.57 -19.34
N LYS A 233 7.89 9.86 -19.83
CA LYS A 233 8.36 9.30 -21.10
C LYS A 233 8.49 7.79 -20.94
N ASN A 234 7.50 7.07 -21.46
CA ASN A 234 7.48 5.61 -21.48
C ASN A 234 7.77 5.12 -22.90
N LYS A 235 8.33 3.91 -23.02
CA LYS A 235 8.40 3.23 -24.32
C LYS A 235 6.99 2.77 -24.71
N GLY A 236 6.55 3.13 -25.91
CA GLY A 236 5.21 2.79 -26.43
C GLY A 236 4.16 3.88 -26.21
N ILE A 237 2.88 3.52 -26.42
CA ILE A 237 1.75 4.47 -26.44
C ILE A 237 1.36 4.95 -25.02
N GLY A 238 1.75 4.22 -23.97
CA GLY A 238 1.53 4.64 -22.58
C GLY A 238 0.11 4.44 -22.06
N VAL A 239 -0.63 3.48 -22.62
CA VAL A 239 -2.00 3.15 -22.21
C VAL A 239 -1.97 2.04 -21.15
N THR A 240 -2.73 2.22 -20.07
CA THR A 240 -2.97 1.19 -19.04
C THR A 240 -4.47 0.98 -18.90
N VAL A 241 -4.91 -0.27 -18.91
CA VAL A 241 -6.31 -0.66 -18.69
C VAL A 241 -6.37 -1.56 -17.47
N SER A 242 -7.16 -1.18 -16.48
CA SER A 242 -7.48 -1.99 -15.31
C SER A 242 -8.95 -2.40 -15.36
N SER A 243 -9.22 -3.67 -15.08
CA SER A 243 -10.58 -4.20 -14.96
C SER A 243 -10.62 -5.16 -13.78
N SER A 244 -11.69 -5.08 -12.98
CA SER A 244 -11.88 -5.92 -11.80
C SER A 244 -13.37 -6.19 -11.59
N ILE A 245 -13.69 -7.39 -11.15
CA ILE A 245 -15.04 -7.80 -10.76
C ILE A 245 -15.00 -8.16 -9.28
N THR A 246 -15.84 -7.51 -8.49
CA THR A 246 -16.00 -7.78 -7.05
C THR A 246 -17.41 -8.30 -6.81
N LEU A 247 -17.50 -9.46 -6.17
CA LEU A 247 -18.76 -10.08 -5.74
C LEU A 247 -18.80 -10.07 -4.21
N GLY A 248 -19.92 -9.64 -3.64
CA GLY A 248 -20.14 -9.59 -2.21
C GLY A 248 -21.31 -10.49 -1.80
N SER A 249 -21.19 -11.15 -0.65
CA SER A 249 -22.29 -11.86 0.01
C SER A 249 -22.27 -11.52 1.49
N ALA A 250 -23.44 -11.55 2.15
CA ALA A 250 -23.51 -11.32 3.57
C ALA A 250 -22.91 -12.51 4.33
N ASP A 251 -22.01 -12.23 5.26
CA ASP A 251 -21.50 -13.26 6.17
C ASP A 251 -22.56 -13.53 7.25
N LYS A 252 -23.15 -14.74 7.19
CA LYS A 252 -24.19 -15.16 8.14
C LYS A 252 -23.70 -15.18 9.59
N GLU A 253 -22.40 -15.32 9.84
CA GLU A 253 -21.85 -15.32 11.19
C GLU A 253 -21.86 -13.92 11.84
N THR A 254 -21.92 -12.86 11.03
CA THR A 254 -22.03 -11.48 11.51
C THR A 254 -23.45 -11.08 11.87
N LEU A 255 -24.44 -11.90 11.48
CA LEU A 255 -25.84 -11.65 11.80
C LEU A 255 -26.13 -12.00 13.26
N VAL A 256 -27.19 -11.39 13.79
CA VAL A 256 -27.70 -11.73 15.11
C VAL A 256 -28.05 -13.22 15.12
N LYS A 257 -27.52 -13.96 16.10
CA LYS A 257 -27.91 -15.35 16.32
C LYS A 257 -29.33 -15.38 16.85
N TYR A 258 -30.27 -15.68 15.98
CA TYR A 258 -31.66 -15.92 16.37
C TYR A 258 -31.75 -17.22 17.17
N GLN A 259 -32.67 -17.24 18.13
CA GLN A 259 -33.06 -18.49 18.75
C GLN A 259 -34.05 -19.22 17.83
N ASP A 260 -34.00 -20.54 17.85
CA ASP A 260 -34.78 -21.43 16.96
C ASP A 260 -35.74 -22.35 17.73
N LYS A 261 -35.81 -22.24 19.06
CA LYS A 261 -36.57 -23.19 19.92
C LYS A 261 -38.02 -22.77 20.20
N TYR A 262 -38.29 -21.48 20.26
CA TYR A 262 -39.61 -20.94 20.63
C TYR A 262 -40.15 -19.99 19.56
N GLY A 263 -41.26 -20.33 18.92
CA GLY A 263 -41.99 -19.42 18.04
C GLY A 263 -42.92 -18.47 18.81
N ALA A 264 -43.61 -17.58 18.10
CA ALA A 264 -44.77 -16.89 18.68
C ALA A 264 -45.82 -17.93 19.07
N GLY A 265 -46.35 -17.86 20.30
CA GLY A 265 -47.38 -18.79 20.76
C GLY A 265 -48.70 -18.61 20.01
N TYR A 266 -49.57 -19.61 20.02
CA TYR A 266 -50.92 -19.50 19.44
C TYR A 266 -51.85 -18.77 20.41
N GLY A 267 -52.42 -17.64 19.97
CA GLY A 267 -53.39 -16.87 20.75
C GLY A 267 -53.93 -15.67 19.97
N PRO A 268 -55.05 -15.08 20.40
CA PRO A 268 -55.71 -13.98 19.67
C PRO A 268 -54.84 -12.72 19.49
N TYR A 269 -53.73 -12.59 20.22
CA TYR A 269 -52.74 -11.52 20.08
C TYR A 269 -51.57 -11.86 19.12
N TYR A 270 -51.53 -13.08 18.61
CA TYR A 270 -50.44 -13.62 17.78
C TYR A 270 -50.91 -14.15 16.42
N ASP A 271 -52.23 -14.29 16.22
CA ASP A 271 -52.83 -15.00 15.07
C ASP A 271 -53.57 -14.08 14.08
N SER A 272 -53.80 -12.79 14.39
CA SER A 272 -54.37 -11.86 13.40
C SER A 272 -54.11 -10.37 13.67
N ALA A 273 -54.11 -9.60 12.58
CA ALA A 273 -53.59 -8.24 12.45
C ALA A 273 -54.45 -7.14 13.09
N ASP A 274 -54.42 -7.04 14.42
CA ASP A 274 -53.82 -5.83 15.02
C ASP A 274 -52.31 -6.07 15.28
N GLY A 275 -51.88 -7.35 15.22
CA GLY A 275 -50.51 -7.88 15.31
C GLY A 275 -49.87 -8.15 13.95
N TYR A 276 -49.25 -7.12 13.38
CA TYR A 276 -48.61 -7.05 12.05
C TYR A 276 -47.23 -7.72 11.90
N PHE A 277 -46.98 -8.92 12.47
CA PHE A 277 -45.66 -9.56 12.30
C PHE A 277 -45.55 -10.46 11.04
N ASN A 278 -46.67 -10.96 10.50
CA ASN A 278 -46.68 -12.02 9.46
C ASN A 278 -46.90 -11.52 8.02
N LEU A 279 -46.63 -10.24 7.71
CA LEU A 279 -46.83 -9.70 6.35
C LEU A 279 -45.55 -9.50 5.54
N TYR A 280 -44.39 -9.80 6.12
CA TYR A 280 -43.14 -9.93 5.35
C TYR A 280 -42.58 -11.32 5.57
N ASP A 281 -42.65 -12.13 4.52
CA ASP A 281 -41.81 -13.29 4.34
C ASP A 281 -40.35 -12.82 4.31
N VAL A 282 -39.59 -13.18 5.35
CA VAL A 282 -38.19 -12.74 5.54
C VAL A 282 -37.21 -13.87 5.18
N ASP A 283 -37.68 -15.10 5.00
CA ASP A 283 -36.88 -16.30 4.75
C ASP A 283 -37.08 -16.96 3.38
N GLY A 284 -38.10 -16.58 2.62
CA GLY A 284 -38.22 -16.81 1.18
C GLY A 284 -38.42 -18.27 0.77
N ASP A 285 -39.31 -18.99 1.46
CA ASP A 285 -39.73 -20.36 1.11
C ASP A 285 -41.02 -20.46 0.27
#